data_AF-A0A8I0J7S7-F1
#
_entry.id   AF-A0A8I0J7S7-F1
#
_cell.length_a   1.000
_cell.length_b   1.000
_cell.length_c   1.000
_cell.angle_alpha   90.00
_cell.angle_beta   90.00
_cell.angle_gamma   90.00
#
_symmetry.space_group_name_H-M   'P 1'
#
loop_
_entity.id
_entity.type
_entity.pdbx_description
1 polymer ?
#
loop_
_entity_poly.entity_id
_entity_poly.type
_entity_poly.pdbx_seq_one_letter_code
_entity_poly.pdbx_strand_id
1 'polypeptide(L)'
;MNDIIAAVGFCNRTGKGDLSSLDASLREIAETGADACEIGIYGEEIVSGGRIIEDRVQRVAEMTKKYTFKKLSLHGQIVSNFMDRQHHHLQKKVVRAMLELCDRLGAGILVHHSGAAQLAPGENAADLDRMERDALAEMAQIAKGYGVRIALENIFTTESGQYRQTPSQVAETVRAIGSNNVVALIDFSHAYIEATHRGLDFRDELRAMAPVTGHLHVHDSFGLPYSMNRFYHPAEATALGIGDLHLPIGWGDIAWDDIFSELTFLPDTTLIMEIGAERFADQQPACLERARGLAAAVGLRSAA
;
A
#
# COMPACT_ATOMS: atom_id res chain seq x y z
N MET A 1 -10.37 -24.79 -3.31
CA MET A 1 -9.02 -24.26 -3.02
C MET A 1 -9.17 -22.76 -2.92
N ASN A 2 -8.61 -22.12 -1.89
CA ASN A 2 -8.63 -20.66 -1.81
C ASN A 2 -7.53 -20.12 -2.72
N ASP A 3 -7.87 -19.14 -3.58
CA ASP A 3 -6.88 -18.46 -4.42
C ASP A 3 -5.86 -17.73 -3.55
N ILE A 4 -4.57 -17.76 -3.94
CA ILE A 4 -3.52 -17.00 -3.24
C ILE A 4 -3.82 -15.50 -3.32
N ILE A 5 -4.07 -15.00 -4.54
CA ILE A 5 -4.60 -13.65 -4.77
C ILE A 5 -6.11 -13.78 -4.95
N ALA A 6 -6.86 -13.33 -3.95
CA ALA A 6 -8.30 -13.57 -3.84
C ALA A 6 -9.17 -12.44 -4.41
N ALA A 7 -8.61 -11.26 -4.65
CA ALA A 7 -9.31 -10.14 -5.28
C ALA A 7 -8.31 -9.20 -5.98
N VAL A 8 -8.73 -8.63 -7.10
CA VAL A 8 -7.98 -7.67 -7.90
C VAL A 8 -8.79 -6.39 -8.02
N GLY A 9 -8.18 -5.24 -7.80
CA GLY A 9 -8.88 -3.96 -7.79
C GLY A 9 -8.00 -2.74 -7.97
N PHE A 10 -8.55 -1.57 -7.67
CA PHE A 10 -7.87 -0.28 -7.79
C PHE A 10 -7.96 0.50 -6.48
N CYS A 11 -7.04 1.45 -6.28
CA CYS A 11 -7.24 2.51 -5.30
C CYS A 11 -8.14 3.61 -5.88
N ASN A 12 -8.96 4.22 -5.03
CA ASN A 12 -9.82 5.32 -5.43
C ASN A 12 -9.02 6.63 -5.50
N ARG A 13 -9.40 7.52 -6.42
CA ARG A 13 -8.97 8.93 -6.35
C ARG A 13 -9.47 9.57 -5.06
N THR A 14 -8.57 10.22 -4.34
CA THR A 14 -8.88 11.00 -3.14
C THR A 14 -9.35 12.42 -3.47
N GLY A 15 -10.25 12.96 -2.65
CA GLY A 15 -10.75 14.32 -2.78
C GLY A 15 -9.95 15.38 -2.03
N LYS A 16 -10.61 16.52 -1.80
CA LYS A 16 -10.11 17.67 -1.04
C LYS A 16 -10.57 17.67 0.43
N GLY A 17 -10.96 16.51 0.97
CA GLY A 17 -11.41 16.38 2.35
C GLY A 17 -12.91 16.58 2.58
N ASP A 18 -13.79 16.53 1.57
CA ASP A 18 -15.23 16.80 1.72
C ASP A 18 -16.15 15.67 1.24
N LEU A 19 -15.58 14.50 0.89
CA LEU A 19 -16.28 13.33 0.33
C LEU A 19 -16.93 13.57 -1.04
N SER A 20 -16.74 14.74 -1.66
CA SER A 20 -17.44 15.09 -2.91
C SER A 20 -17.03 14.24 -4.11
N SER A 21 -15.79 13.74 -4.12
CA SER A 21 -15.28 12.85 -5.18
C SER A 21 -15.40 11.37 -4.85
N LEU A 22 -15.61 10.99 -3.59
CA LEU A 22 -15.53 9.59 -3.16
C LEU A 22 -16.57 8.73 -3.89
N ASP A 23 -17.85 9.13 -3.89
CA ASP A 23 -18.92 8.35 -4.52
C ASP A 23 -18.68 8.13 -6.03
N ALA A 24 -18.25 9.18 -6.74
CA ALA A 24 -17.93 9.08 -8.16
C ALA A 24 -16.71 8.17 -8.41
N SER A 25 -15.68 8.29 -7.58
CA SER A 25 -14.47 7.49 -7.65
C SER A 25 -14.75 5.99 -7.41
N LEU A 26 -15.57 5.68 -6.39
CA LEU A 26 -16.03 4.31 -6.12
C LEU A 26 -16.88 3.75 -7.27
N ARG A 27 -17.76 4.57 -7.86
CA ARG A 27 -18.55 4.17 -9.03
C ARG A 27 -17.67 3.78 -10.19
N GLU A 28 -16.68 4.59 -10.52
CA GLU A 28 -15.80 4.34 -11.65
C GLU A 28 -15.03 3.03 -11.47
N ILE A 29 -14.51 2.75 -10.27
CA ILE A 29 -13.87 1.46 -9.97
C ILE A 29 -14.88 0.31 -10.11
N ALA A 30 -16.09 0.44 -9.56
CA ALA A 30 -17.11 -0.59 -9.69
C ALA A 30 -17.49 -0.86 -11.15
N GLU A 31 -17.56 0.18 -11.99
CA GLU A 31 -17.86 0.09 -13.42
C GLU A 31 -16.75 -0.61 -14.23
N THR A 32 -15.50 -0.63 -13.74
CA THR A 32 -14.45 -1.47 -14.34
C THR A 32 -14.70 -2.97 -14.19
N GLY A 33 -15.54 -3.36 -13.22
CA GLY A 33 -15.75 -4.77 -12.85
C GLY A 33 -14.66 -5.34 -11.95
N ALA A 34 -13.89 -4.49 -11.26
CA ALA A 34 -12.92 -4.86 -10.23
C ALA A 34 -13.57 -5.60 -9.05
N ASP A 35 -12.84 -6.56 -8.46
CA ASP A 35 -13.28 -7.32 -7.29
C ASP A 35 -13.05 -6.56 -5.98
N ALA A 36 -12.05 -5.68 -5.95
CA ALA A 36 -11.66 -4.93 -4.76
C ALA A 36 -11.59 -3.43 -5.00
N CYS A 37 -11.70 -2.67 -3.91
CA CYS A 37 -11.39 -1.26 -3.89
C CYS A 37 -10.57 -0.94 -2.64
N GLU A 38 -9.47 -0.22 -2.83
CA GLU A 38 -8.77 0.43 -1.74
C GLU A 38 -9.24 1.88 -1.59
N ILE A 39 -9.58 2.28 -0.37
CA ILE A 39 -10.09 3.62 -0.09
C ILE A 39 -9.04 4.48 0.62
N GLY A 40 -8.60 5.54 -0.04
CA GLY A 40 -7.69 6.57 0.48
C GLY A 40 -8.31 7.44 1.57
N ILE A 41 -8.48 6.90 2.78
CA ILE A 41 -9.15 7.61 3.89
C ILE A 41 -8.36 8.80 4.43
N TYR A 42 -7.06 8.88 4.14
CA TYR A 42 -6.22 10.03 4.47
C TYR A 42 -6.69 11.32 3.76
N GLY A 43 -7.35 11.21 2.60
CA GLY A 43 -7.78 12.34 1.78
C GLY A 43 -9.16 12.91 2.12
N GLU A 44 -9.88 12.35 3.10
CA GLU A 44 -11.32 12.61 3.29
C GLU A 44 -11.71 13.22 4.66
N GLU A 45 -10.72 13.65 5.45
CA GLU A 45 -10.89 14.25 6.79
C GLU A 45 -11.83 13.44 7.71
N ILE A 46 -11.79 12.11 7.63
CA ILE A 46 -12.67 11.24 8.42
C ILE A 46 -12.21 11.16 9.90
N VAL A 47 -10.91 11.36 10.13
CA VAL A 47 -10.28 11.35 11.46
C VAL A 47 -9.76 12.76 11.78
N SER A 48 -10.14 13.29 12.95
CA SER A 48 -9.65 14.58 13.47
C SER A 48 -9.05 14.43 14.86
N GLY A 49 -7.76 14.75 14.99
CA GLY A 49 -7.02 14.61 16.26
C GLY A 49 -7.00 13.18 16.81
N GLY A 50 -7.04 12.18 15.92
CA GLY A 50 -7.15 10.77 16.27
C GLY A 50 -8.52 10.34 16.81
N ARG A 51 -9.59 11.05 16.41
CA ARG A 51 -10.99 10.68 16.69
C ARG A 51 -11.76 10.60 15.39
N ILE A 52 -12.64 9.61 15.30
CA ILE A 52 -13.56 9.45 14.19
C ILE A 52 -14.60 10.60 14.19
N ILE A 53 -14.88 11.16 13.01
CA ILE A 53 -15.99 12.08 12.79
C ILE A 53 -17.20 11.26 12.33
N GLU A 54 -18.15 11.04 13.25
CA GLU A 54 -19.27 10.11 13.07
C GLU A 54 -20.11 10.38 11.80
N ASP A 55 -20.46 11.65 11.52
CA ASP A 55 -21.20 12.03 10.31
C ASP A 55 -20.46 11.59 9.03
N ARG A 56 -19.14 11.78 8.99
CA ARG A 56 -18.33 11.42 7.82
C ARG A 56 -18.28 9.91 7.63
N VAL A 57 -18.14 9.15 8.70
CA VAL A 57 -18.15 7.68 8.61
C VAL A 57 -19.48 7.16 8.12
N GLN A 58 -20.59 7.70 8.63
CA GLN A 58 -21.92 7.32 8.16
C GLN A 58 -22.05 7.59 6.65
N ARG A 59 -21.59 8.74 6.17
CA ARG A 59 -21.62 9.08 4.74
C ARG A 59 -20.75 8.15 3.90
N VAL A 60 -19.55 7.81 4.37
CA VAL A 60 -18.67 6.83 3.68
C VAL A 60 -19.32 5.45 3.66
N ALA A 61 -19.92 5.01 4.76
CA ALA A 61 -20.64 3.73 4.82
C ALA A 61 -21.84 3.70 3.86
N GLU A 62 -22.60 4.78 3.75
CA GLU A 62 -23.70 4.92 2.78
C GLU A 62 -23.21 4.86 1.33
N MET A 63 -22.08 5.49 1.02
CA MET A 63 -21.49 5.47 -0.33
C MET A 63 -20.95 4.09 -0.69
N THR A 64 -20.17 3.47 0.20
CA THR A 64 -19.54 2.15 -0.03
C THR A 64 -20.56 1.03 -0.22
N LYS A 65 -21.68 1.06 0.52
CA LYS A 65 -22.77 0.07 0.39
C LYS A 65 -23.47 0.05 -0.97
N LYS A 66 -23.32 1.09 -1.81
CA LYS A 66 -23.90 1.13 -3.16
C LYS A 66 -23.19 0.18 -4.13
N TYR A 67 -21.96 -0.23 -3.80
CA TYR A 67 -21.10 -1.01 -4.67
C TYR A 67 -20.80 -2.37 -4.05
N THR A 68 -20.69 -3.41 -4.89
CA THR A 68 -20.55 -4.80 -4.46
C THR A 68 -19.12 -5.30 -4.59
N PHE A 69 -18.17 -4.60 -4.00
CA PHE A 69 -16.78 -5.07 -3.94
C PHE A 69 -16.69 -6.33 -3.06
N LYS A 70 -15.96 -7.35 -3.53
CA LYS A 70 -15.64 -8.56 -2.76
C LYS A 70 -14.75 -8.24 -1.56
N LYS A 71 -13.82 -7.28 -1.72
CA LYS A 71 -12.91 -6.84 -0.66
C LYS A 71 -12.76 -5.31 -0.64
N LEU A 72 -12.66 -4.78 0.57
CA LEU A 72 -12.26 -3.40 0.83
C LEU A 72 -10.97 -3.39 1.64
N SER A 73 -10.07 -2.48 1.29
CA SER A 73 -8.93 -2.04 2.12
C SER A 73 -9.02 -0.54 2.33
N LEU A 74 -8.45 -0.04 3.43
CA LEU A 74 -8.29 1.40 3.64
C LEU A 74 -6.81 1.74 3.55
N HIS A 75 -6.48 2.71 2.70
CA HIS A 75 -5.15 3.27 2.68
C HIS A 75 -5.00 4.27 3.84
N GLY A 76 -4.08 4.00 4.76
CA GLY A 76 -3.80 4.85 5.92
C GLY A 76 -3.13 6.17 5.55
N GLN A 77 -2.59 6.86 6.55
CA GLN A 77 -1.92 8.16 6.32
C GLN A 77 -0.70 8.01 5.41
N ILE A 78 -0.52 8.91 4.43
CA ILE A 78 0.72 8.99 3.66
C ILE A 78 1.93 9.31 4.55
N VAL A 79 1.70 10.10 5.61
CA VAL A 79 2.72 10.44 6.63
C VAL A 79 2.79 9.41 7.77
N SER A 80 2.19 8.22 7.62
CA SER A 80 2.26 7.21 8.66
C SER A 80 3.71 6.84 8.94
N ASN A 81 4.11 6.92 10.21
CA ASN A 81 5.50 6.71 10.59
C ASN A 81 5.61 6.37 12.07
N PHE A 82 5.75 5.09 12.40
CA PHE A 82 6.01 4.69 13.79
C PHE A 82 7.45 4.90 14.25
N MET A 83 8.35 5.39 13.39
CA MET A 83 9.68 5.86 13.80
C MET A 83 9.71 7.35 14.20
N ASP A 84 8.62 8.11 13.99
CA ASP A 84 8.54 9.52 14.39
C ASP A 84 8.45 9.63 15.93
N ARG A 85 9.59 9.82 16.60
CA ARG A 85 9.68 9.94 18.07
C ARG A 85 8.83 11.08 18.63
N GLN A 86 8.83 12.21 17.94
CA GLN A 86 8.15 13.42 18.41
C GLN A 86 6.63 13.23 18.37
N HIS A 87 6.10 12.63 17.31
CA HIS A 87 4.67 12.48 17.08
C HIS A 87 4.16 11.04 17.25
N HIS A 88 4.96 10.14 17.83
CA HIS A 88 4.65 8.70 17.94
C HIS A 88 3.26 8.43 18.54
N HIS A 89 2.93 9.12 19.62
CA HIS A 89 1.65 9.00 20.30
C HIS A 89 0.48 9.48 19.43
N LEU A 90 0.68 10.50 18.58
CA LEU A 90 -0.32 10.99 17.63
C LEU A 90 -0.52 9.98 16.49
N GLN A 91 0.57 9.44 15.94
CA GLN A 91 0.55 8.40 14.91
C GLN A 91 -0.26 7.19 15.39
N LYS A 92 0.04 6.67 16.60
CA LYS A 92 -0.70 5.54 17.19
C LYS A 92 -2.18 5.86 17.43
N LYS A 93 -2.49 7.08 17.87
CA LYS A 93 -3.88 7.51 18.08
C LYS A 93 -4.67 7.53 16.78
N VAL A 94 -4.08 8.00 15.68
CA VAL A 94 -4.70 8.00 14.35
C VAL A 94 -4.85 6.58 13.82
N VAL A 95 -3.81 5.74 13.89
CA VAL A 95 -3.88 4.33 13.42
C VAL A 95 -4.95 3.55 14.18
N ARG A 96 -5.09 3.75 15.50
CA ARG A 96 -6.19 3.15 16.27
C ARG A 96 -7.57 3.53 15.73
N ALA A 97 -7.80 4.81 15.41
CA ALA A 97 -9.05 5.26 14.82
C ALA A 97 -9.26 4.69 13.41
N MET A 98 -8.19 4.51 12.62
CA MET A 98 -8.25 3.90 11.29
C MET A 98 -8.54 2.40 11.33
N LEU A 99 -8.07 1.67 12.36
CA LEU A 99 -8.44 0.27 12.59
C LEU A 99 -9.93 0.13 12.93
N GLU A 100 -10.46 1.02 13.76
CA GLU A 100 -11.90 1.08 14.04
C GLU A 100 -12.72 1.45 12.79
N LEU A 101 -12.19 2.33 11.93
CA LEU A 101 -12.79 2.63 10.62
C LEU A 101 -12.85 1.39 9.73
N CYS A 102 -11.80 0.57 9.71
CA CYS A 102 -11.78 -0.67 8.95
C CYS A 102 -12.94 -1.60 9.39
N ASP A 103 -13.10 -1.81 10.69
CA ASP A 103 -14.21 -2.59 11.26
C ASP A 103 -15.59 -2.05 10.83
N ARG A 104 -15.80 -0.74 11.03
CA ARG A 104 -17.08 -0.07 10.72
C ARG A 104 -17.43 -0.10 9.23
N LEU A 105 -16.43 -0.10 8.34
CA LEU A 105 -16.61 -0.11 6.89
C LEU A 105 -16.50 -1.52 6.28
N GLY A 106 -16.20 -2.54 7.08
CA GLY A 106 -15.99 -3.91 6.59
C GLY A 106 -14.73 -4.09 5.75
N ALA A 107 -13.72 -3.24 5.95
CA ALA A 107 -12.42 -3.35 5.28
C ALA A 107 -11.50 -4.29 6.07
N GLY A 108 -10.91 -5.28 5.38
CA GLY A 108 -10.08 -6.30 6.03
C GLY A 108 -8.61 -5.92 6.20
N ILE A 109 -8.18 -4.83 5.56
CA ILE A 109 -6.80 -4.36 5.51
C ILE A 109 -6.74 -2.86 5.82
N LEU A 110 -5.79 -2.48 6.67
CA LEU A 110 -5.31 -1.11 6.81
C LEU A 110 -3.88 -1.04 6.27
N VAL A 111 -3.65 -0.25 5.23
CA VAL A 111 -2.28 0.03 4.74
C VAL A 111 -1.58 1.01 5.69
N HIS A 112 -0.33 0.70 6.02
CA HIS A 112 0.53 1.51 6.87
C HIS A 112 1.94 1.58 6.27
N HIS A 113 2.44 2.78 6.02
CA HIS A 113 3.80 2.97 5.51
C HIS A 113 4.85 2.55 6.54
N SER A 114 5.88 1.84 6.07
CA SER A 114 7.10 1.62 6.85
C SER A 114 7.80 2.93 7.19
N GLY A 115 8.39 2.95 8.37
CA GLY A 115 8.92 4.13 9.02
C GLY A 115 10.09 4.76 8.29
N ALA A 116 10.27 6.05 8.56
CA ALA A 116 11.38 6.84 8.05
C ALA A 116 11.96 7.74 9.14
N ALA A 117 13.25 8.04 9.05
CA ALA A 117 13.89 8.98 9.96
C ALA A 117 15.07 9.70 9.31
N GLN A 118 15.34 10.92 9.75
CA GLN A 118 16.64 11.55 9.55
C GLN A 118 17.49 11.22 10.77
N LEU A 119 18.50 10.35 10.61
CA LEU A 119 19.31 9.90 11.74
C LEU A 119 20.22 11.04 12.22
N ALA A 120 19.98 11.52 13.43
CA ALA A 120 20.90 12.47 14.07
C ALA A 120 22.23 11.79 14.45
N PRO A 121 23.34 12.53 14.59
CA PRO A 121 24.61 11.97 15.06
C PRO A 121 24.44 11.22 16.38
N GLY A 122 24.78 9.93 16.40
CA GLY A 122 24.66 9.06 17.56
C GLY A 122 23.30 8.33 17.69
N GLU A 123 22.33 8.59 16.81
CA GLU A 123 21.13 7.76 16.73
C GLU A 123 21.40 6.44 16.04
N ASN A 124 20.77 5.39 16.56
CA ASN A 124 20.88 4.02 16.03
C ASN A 124 19.57 3.63 15.32
N ALA A 125 19.67 3.26 14.05
CA ALA A 125 18.57 2.72 13.26
C ALA A 125 17.84 1.57 13.98
N ALA A 126 18.58 0.69 14.66
CA ALA A 126 18.00 -0.45 15.36
C ALA A 126 17.05 -0.04 16.49
N ASP A 127 17.20 1.16 17.07
CA ASP A 127 16.31 1.68 18.11
C ASP A 127 15.00 2.17 17.51
N LEU A 128 15.04 2.72 16.29
CA LEU A 128 13.87 3.12 15.53
C LEU A 128 13.10 1.89 15.02
N ASP A 129 13.81 0.88 14.53
CA ASP A 129 13.19 -0.38 14.12
C ASP A 129 12.49 -1.08 15.31
N ARG A 130 13.09 -1.04 16.51
CA ARG A 130 12.44 -1.55 17.72
C ARG A 130 11.17 -0.76 18.05
N MET A 131 11.23 0.56 17.98
CA MET A 131 10.09 1.44 18.25
C MET A 131 8.92 1.21 17.28
N GLU A 132 9.22 1.01 15.99
CA GLU A 132 8.22 0.62 15.00
C GLU A 132 7.62 -0.74 15.29
N ARG A 133 8.46 -1.77 15.55
CA ARG A 133 7.99 -3.12 15.90
C ARG A 133 7.08 -3.12 17.13
N ASP A 134 7.45 -2.40 18.18
CA ASP A 134 6.66 -2.32 19.41
C ASP A 134 5.29 -1.65 19.15
N ALA A 135 5.27 -0.59 18.34
CA ALA A 135 4.01 0.07 17.97
C ALA A 135 3.13 -0.79 17.07
N LEU A 136 3.71 -1.47 16.07
CA LEU A 136 2.98 -2.42 15.23
C LEU A 136 2.44 -3.58 16.04
N ALA A 137 3.22 -4.14 16.98
CA ALA A 137 2.77 -5.21 17.86
C ALA A 137 1.60 -4.77 18.76
N GLU A 138 1.62 -3.54 19.28
CA GLU A 138 0.48 -2.97 20.01
C GLU A 138 -0.75 -2.83 19.10
N MET A 139 -0.59 -2.23 17.92
CA MET A 139 -1.69 -2.03 16.98
C MET A 139 -2.23 -3.36 16.44
N ALA A 140 -1.40 -4.40 16.32
CA ALA A 140 -1.82 -5.73 15.91
C ALA A 140 -2.81 -6.36 16.90
N GLN A 141 -2.66 -6.11 18.21
CA GLN A 141 -3.62 -6.59 19.21
C GLN A 141 -4.98 -5.92 19.06
N ILE A 142 -4.99 -4.63 18.70
CA ILE A 142 -6.22 -3.90 18.41
C ILE A 142 -6.85 -4.41 17.11
N ALA A 143 -6.05 -4.53 16.04
CA ALA A 143 -6.48 -5.02 14.74
C ALA A 143 -7.08 -6.43 14.84
N LYS A 144 -6.51 -7.30 15.69
CA LYS A 144 -7.06 -8.62 16.01
C LYS A 144 -8.48 -8.56 16.55
N GLY A 145 -8.80 -7.60 17.41
CA GLY A 145 -10.15 -7.40 17.95
C GLY A 145 -11.20 -7.08 16.87
N TYR A 146 -10.76 -6.47 15.76
CA TYR A 146 -11.59 -6.12 14.61
C TYR A 146 -11.52 -7.15 13.48
N GLY A 147 -10.67 -8.18 13.57
CA GLY A 147 -10.42 -9.09 12.45
C GLY A 147 -9.70 -8.44 11.26
N VAL A 148 -9.03 -7.31 11.49
CA VAL A 148 -8.30 -6.53 10.47
C VAL A 148 -6.82 -6.93 10.46
N ARG A 149 -6.18 -6.87 9.29
CA ARG A 149 -4.71 -6.96 9.17
C ARG A 149 -4.13 -5.58 8.85
N ILE A 150 -3.02 -5.24 9.47
CA ILE A 150 -2.18 -4.10 9.09
C ILE A 150 -1.23 -4.59 8.00
N ALA A 151 -1.23 -3.93 6.85
CA ALA A 151 -0.33 -4.23 5.74
C ALA A 151 0.80 -3.19 5.73
N LEU A 152 2.00 -3.61 6.15
CA LEU A 152 3.18 -2.76 6.27
C LEU A 152 3.86 -2.62 4.91
N GLU A 153 3.74 -1.45 4.32
CA GLU A 153 4.22 -1.14 2.98
C GLU A 153 5.70 -0.76 2.97
N ASN A 154 6.47 -1.35 2.07
CA ASN A 154 7.81 -0.87 1.75
C ASN A 154 7.71 0.48 1.03
N ILE A 155 8.38 1.49 1.58
CA ILE A 155 8.46 2.82 0.99
C ILE A 155 9.92 3.11 0.64
N PHE A 156 10.14 3.90 -0.40
CA PHE A 156 11.47 4.26 -0.88
C PHE A 156 11.98 5.58 -0.30
N THR A 157 13.29 5.77 -0.37
CA THR A 157 13.99 6.96 0.11
C THR A 157 13.62 8.17 -0.75
N THR A 158 13.02 9.19 -0.14
CA THR A 158 12.56 10.42 -0.85
C THR A 158 13.47 11.62 -0.62
N GLU A 159 14.40 11.52 0.34
CA GLU A 159 15.26 12.62 0.77
C GLU A 159 16.68 12.13 1.02
N SER A 160 17.67 12.98 0.74
CA SER A 160 19.07 12.68 1.04
C SER A 160 19.27 12.41 2.54
N GLY A 161 19.93 11.30 2.89
CA GLY A 161 20.25 10.93 4.27
C GLY A 161 19.08 10.32 5.06
N GLN A 162 17.91 10.18 4.46
CA GLN A 162 16.76 9.53 5.09
C GLN A 162 17.04 8.04 5.27
N TYR A 163 16.82 7.55 6.49
CA TYR A 163 16.77 6.14 6.81
C TYR A 163 15.37 5.60 6.55
N ARG A 164 15.33 4.45 5.88
CA ARG A 164 14.16 3.57 5.72
C ARG A 164 14.64 2.12 5.76
N GLN A 165 13.72 1.23 6.10
CA GLN A 165 13.93 -0.21 5.96
C GLN A 165 13.88 -0.60 4.48
N THR A 166 14.81 -1.46 4.04
CA THR A 166 14.69 -2.11 2.73
C THR A 166 13.50 -3.09 2.72
N PRO A 167 13.00 -3.53 1.55
CA PRO A 167 11.93 -4.54 1.50
C PRO A 167 12.24 -5.81 2.34
N SER A 168 13.49 -6.30 2.30
CA SER A 168 13.94 -7.42 3.13
C SER A 168 13.83 -7.12 4.64
N GLN A 169 14.20 -5.91 5.06
CA GLN A 169 14.09 -5.49 6.47
C GLN A 169 12.63 -5.30 6.90
N VAL A 170 11.75 -4.82 6.02
CA VAL A 170 10.30 -4.80 6.28
C VAL A 170 9.79 -6.22 6.51
N ALA A 171 10.24 -7.19 5.70
CA ALA A 171 9.89 -8.59 5.88
C ALA A 171 10.38 -9.16 7.22
N GLU A 172 11.60 -8.80 7.64
CA GLU A 172 12.15 -9.14 8.96
C GLU A 172 11.31 -8.53 10.10
N THR A 173 10.90 -7.27 9.97
CA THR A 173 10.00 -6.58 10.91
C THR A 173 8.69 -7.33 11.07
N VAL A 174 8.03 -7.73 9.97
CA VAL A 174 6.77 -8.50 10.00
C VAL A 174 6.97 -9.86 10.68
N ARG A 175 8.03 -10.60 10.34
CA ARG A 175 8.36 -11.89 10.97
C ARG A 175 8.60 -11.76 12.46
N ALA A 176 9.34 -10.72 12.87
CA ALA A 176 9.70 -10.50 14.27
C ALA A 176 8.49 -10.16 15.15
N ILE A 177 7.46 -9.52 14.61
CA ILE A 177 6.19 -9.27 15.32
C ILE A 177 5.45 -10.58 15.59
N GLY A 178 5.49 -11.54 14.65
CA GLY A 178 4.93 -12.88 14.84
C GLY A 178 3.41 -12.92 14.98
N SER A 179 2.69 -11.92 14.46
CA SER A 179 1.23 -11.81 14.53
C SER A 179 0.61 -11.93 13.14
N ASN A 180 -0.44 -12.74 13.00
CA ASN A 180 -1.22 -12.85 11.75
C ASN A 180 -1.98 -11.56 11.38
N ASN A 181 -2.07 -10.60 12.31
CA ASN A 181 -2.69 -9.29 12.11
C ASN A 181 -1.71 -8.24 11.58
N VAL A 182 -0.45 -8.60 11.31
CA VAL A 182 0.51 -7.79 10.56
C VAL A 182 1.03 -8.62 9.41
N VAL A 183 0.92 -8.09 8.20
CA VAL A 183 1.47 -8.68 6.97
C VAL A 183 2.31 -7.62 6.27
N ALA A 184 3.17 -8.04 5.36
CA ALA A 184 3.82 -7.12 4.45
C ALA A 184 2.85 -6.70 3.33
N LEU A 185 3.07 -5.51 2.80
CA LEU A 185 2.53 -5.03 1.54
C LEU A 185 3.70 -4.77 0.61
N ILE A 186 3.73 -5.46 -0.54
CA ILE A 186 4.71 -5.14 -1.58
C ILE A 186 4.11 -4.08 -2.48
N ASP A 187 4.68 -2.88 -2.44
CA ASP A 187 4.65 -1.99 -3.59
C ASP A 187 5.89 -2.27 -4.45
N PHE A 188 5.65 -2.78 -5.66
CA PHE A 188 6.72 -3.22 -6.55
C PHE A 188 7.55 -2.06 -7.10
N SER A 189 6.92 -0.91 -7.40
CA SER A 189 7.61 0.28 -7.89
C SER A 189 8.47 0.87 -6.78
N HIS A 190 7.94 1.01 -5.56
CA HIS A 190 8.69 1.47 -4.40
C HIS A 190 9.89 0.57 -4.11
N ALA A 191 9.69 -0.76 -4.15
CA ALA A 191 10.78 -1.72 -3.95
C ALA A 191 11.87 -1.56 -5.03
N TYR A 192 11.48 -1.33 -6.28
CA TYR A 192 12.42 -1.14 -7.38
C TYR A 192 13.21 0.17 -7.25
N ILE A 193 12.53 1.27 -6.94
CA ILE A 193 13.16 2.58 -6.71
C ILE A 193 14.14 2.51 -5.55
N GLU A 194 13.75 1.89 -4.43
CA GLU A 194 14.63 1.74 -3.27
C GLU A 194 15.82 0.83 -3.57
N ALA A 195 15.60 -0.30 -4.27
CA ALA A 195 16.69 -1.18 -4.66
C ALA A 195 17.72 -0.46 -5.55
N THR A 196 17.27 0.30 -6.54
CA THR A 196 18.15 1.13 -7.39
C THR A 196 18.88 2.19 -6.57
N HIS A 197 18.18 2.90 -5.68
CA HIS A 197 18.78 3.93 -4.82
C HIS A 197 19.90 3.37 -3.94
N ARG A 198 19.69 2.16 -3.40
CA ARG A 198 20.60 1.50 -2.45
C ARG A 198 21.64 0.59 -3.11
N GLY A 199 21.55 0.36 -4.43
CA GLY A 199 22.39 -0.60 -5.14
C GLY A 199 22.14 -2.05 -4.74
N LEU A 200 20.89 -2.39 -4.40
CA LEU A 200 20.45 -3.74 -4.03
C LEU A 200 19.92 -4.50 -5.25
N ASP A 201 19.85 -5.82 -5.14
CA ASP A 201 19.17 -6.64 -6.14
C ASP A 201 17.65 -6.62 -5.89
N PHE A 202 16.92 -6.02 -6.82
CA PHE A 202 15.45 -5.88 -6.74
C PHE A 202 14.75 -7.25 -6.59
N ARG A 203 15.22 -8.29 -7.26
CA ARG A 203 14.59 -9.62 -7.20
C ARG A 203 14.82 -10.28 -5.84
N ASP A 204 16.01 -10.15 -5.27
CA ASP A 204 16.29 -10.67 -3.93
C ASP A 204 15.45 -9.99 -2.85
N GLU A 205 15.28 -8.66 -2.94
CA GLU A 205 14.40 -7.90 -2.04
C GLU A 205 12.94 -8.39 -2.13
N LEU A 206 12.42 -8.62 -3.34
CA LEU A 206 11.08 -9.18 -3.52
C LEU A 206 10.95 -10.62 -2.98
N ARG A 207 11.94 -11.48 -3.23
CA ARG A 207 11.98 -12.87 -2.70
C ARG A 207 11.93 -12.89 -1.18
N ALA A 208 12.65 -11.97 -0.54
CA ALA A 208 12.68 -11.88 0.91
C ALA A 208 11.33 -11.47 1.50
N MET A 209 10.60 -10.60 0.80
CA MET A 209 9.33 -10.02 1.28
C MET A 209 8.10 -10.87 0.97
N ALA A 210 8.03 -11.47 -0.23
CA ALA A 210 6.84 -12.19 -0.72
C ALA A 210 6.22 -13.23 0.26
N PRO A 211 7.00 -14.04 1.00
CA PRO A 211 6.44 -15.07 1.90
C PRO A 211 5.60 -14.53 3.07
N VAL A 212 5.72 -13.24 3.40
CA VAL A 212 4.95 -12.59 4.47
C VAL A 212 3.98 -11.53 3.95
N THR A 213 3.83 -11.44 2.63
CA THR A 213 3.01 -10.43 1.96
C THR A 213 1.56 -10.88 1.84
N GLY A 214 0.63 -10.03 2.32
CA GLY A 214 -0.81 -10.27 2.27
C GLY A 214 -1.61 -9.21 1.50
N HIS A 215 -0.92 -8.23 0.90
CA HIS A 215 -1.49 -7.15 0.09
C HIS A 215 -0.44 -6.68 -0.93
N LEU A 216 -0.85 -6.26 -2.12
CA LEU A 216 0.05 -5.89 -3.21
C LEU A 216 -0.40 -4.56 -3.82
N HIS A 217 0.53 -3.63 -4.00
CA HIS A 217 0.34 -2.43 -4.81
C HIS A 217 1.06 -2.61 -6.15
N VAL A 218 0.29 -2.51 -7.24
CA VAL A 218 0.74 -2.81 -8.60
C VAL A 218 0.56 -1.59 -9.48
N HIS A 219 1.67 -1.00 -9.87
CA HIS A 219 1.79 0.05 -10.87
C HIS A 219 3.21 0.04 -11.42
N ASP A 220 3.37 0.56 -12.63
CA ASP A 220 4.65 0.48 -13.33
C ASP A 220 5.52 1.73 -13.13
N SER A 221 6.82 1.52 -13.24
CA SER A 221 7.83 2.56 -13.22
C SER A 221 9.11 2.07 -13.91
N PHE A 222 10.19 2.85 -13.82
CA PHE A 222 11.50 2.47 -14.34
C PHE A 222 12.52 2.25 -13.22
N GLY A 223 12.05 2.19 -11.96
CA GLY A 223 12.91 2.02 -10.78
C GLY A 223 13.90 3.16 -10.55
N LEU A 224 13.75 4.30 -11.23
CA LEU A 224 14.67 5.43 -11.09
C LEU A 224 14.28 6.30 -9.89
N PRO A 225 15.17 6.53 -8.92
CA PRO A 225 14.89 7.47 -7.84
C PRO A 225 14.82 8.90 -8.35
N TYR A 226 14.22 9.79 -7.55
CA TYR A 226 14.17 11.22 -7.85
C TYR A 226 15.59 11.81 -7.94
N SER A 227 16.05 12.05 -9.17
CA SER A 227 17.30 12.77 -9.46
C SER A 227 17.06 14.27 -9.71
N MET A 228 15.79 14.64 -9.90
CA MET A 228 15.29 16.01 -10.03
C MET A 228 13.86 16.07 -9.48
N ASN A 229 13.49 17.21 -8.92
CA ASN A 229 12.19 17.43 -8.27
C ASN A 229 11.34 18.51 -8.96
N ARG A 230 11.81 19.05 -10.08
CA ARG A 230 11.12 20.10 -10.83
C ARG A 230 10.87 19.66 -12.26
N PHE A 231 9.60 19.50 -12.58
CA PHE A 231 9.07 19.28 -13.93
C PHE A 231 8.12 20.43 -14.27
N TYR A 232 8.07 20.85 -15.53
CA TYR A 232 7.12 21.85 -16.04
C TYR A 232 5.78 21.22 -16.44
N HIS A 233 5.76 19.91 -16.67
CA HIS A 233 4.55 19.14 -16.90
C HIS A 233 4.69 17.71 -16.33
N PRO A 234 3.66 17.11 -15.70
CA PRO A 234 3.76 15.75 -15.10
C PRO A 234 4.22 14.66 -16.08
N ALA A 235 3.88 14.81 -17.37
CA ALA A 235 4.32 13.89 -18.42
C ALA A 235 5.84 13.87 -18.62
N GLU A 236 6.59 14.91 -18.21
CA GLU A 236 8.05 14.93 -18.32
C GLU A 236 8.70 13.89 -17.41
N ALA A 237 8.19 13.72 -16.19
CA ALA A 237 8.67 12.67 -15.28
C ALA A 237 8.47 11.28 -15.89
N THR A 238 7.29 11.04 -16.49
CA THR A 238 7.00 9.80 -17.22
C THR A 238 7.92 9.60 -18.42
N ALA A 239 8.14 10.64 -19.23
CA ALA A 239 9.01 10.57 -20.40
C ALA A 239 10.48 10.29 -20.03
N LEU A 240 10.92 10.75 -18.86
CA LEU A 240 12.27 10.53 -18.34
C LEU A 240 12.38 9.27 -17.47
N GLY A 241 11.26 8.66 -17.12
CA GLY A 241 11.19 7.49 -16.24
C GLY A 241 11.53 7.76 -14.77
N ILE A 242 11.54 9.03 -14.33
CA ILE A 242 12.07 9.42 -13.02
C ILE A 242 10.97 9.40 -11.95
N GLY A 243 11.23 8.67 -10.88
CA GLY A 243 10.45 8.70 -9.64
C GLY A 243 9.29 7.71 -9.63
N ASP A 244 8.34 8.02 -8.77
CA ASP A 244 7.17 7.20 -8.52
C ASP A 244 6.03 7.63 -9.44
N LEU A 245 5.78 6.84 -10.49
CA LEU A 245 5.06 7.28 -11.68
C LEU A 245 3.61 6.79 -11.77
N HIS A 246 3.24 5.76 -10.99
CA HIS A 246 1.90 5.17 -10.98
C HIS A 246 1.38 4.83 -12.39
N LEU A 247 2.25 4.23 -13.22
CA LEU A 247 1.94 3.97 -14.63
C LEU A 247 1.04 2.73 -14.82
N PRO A 248 0.31 2.66 -15.95
CA PRO A 248 -0.32 1.43 -16.41
C PRO A 248 0.66 0.26 -16.50
N ILE A 249 0.19 -0.95 -16.18
CA ILE A 249 1.00 -2.17 -16.23
C ILE A 249 1.52 -2.40 -17.65
N GLY A 250 2.84 -2.46 -17.82
CA GLY A 250 3.53 -2.62 -19.09
C GLY A 250 4.01 -1.32 -19.75
N TRP A 251 3.84 -0.17 -19.10
CA TRP A 251 4.40 1.11 -19.57
C TRP A 251 5.79 1.41 -19.00
N GLY A 252 6.16 0.76 -17.91
CA GLY A 252 7.51 0.77 -17.36
C GLY A 252 8.31 -0.45 -17.81
N ASP A 253 9.34 -0.79 -17.05
CA ASP A 253 10.21 -1.94 -17.34
C ASP A 253 10.21 -3.01 -16.22
N ILE A 254 9.22 -2.96 -15.31
CA ILE A 254 9.04 -4.02 -14.30
C ILE A 254 8.68 -5.34 -15.01
N ALA A 255 9.49 -6.37 -14.80
CA ALA A 255 9.34 -7.69 -15.42
C ALA A 255 8.19 -8.52 -14.78
N TRP A 256 6.95 -8.06 -14.92
CA TRP A 256 5.77 -8.60 -14.23
C TRP A 256 5.57 -10.11 -14.38
N ASP A 257 5.70 -10.67 -15.60
CA ASP A 257 5.53 -12.11 -15.81
C ASP A 257 6.59 -12.93 -15.08
N ASP A 258 7.85 -12.49 -15.15
CA ASP A 258 8.96 -13.15 -14.48
C ASP A 258 8.81 -13.05 -12.96
N ILE A 259 8.32 -11.91 -12.45
CA ILE A 259 8.06 -11.72 -11.01
C ILE A 259 6.96 -12.68 -10.54
N PHE A 260 5.80 -12.66 -11.19
CA PHE A 260 4.63 -13.43 -10.73
C PHE A 260 4.73 -14.93 -11.05
N SER A 261 5.56 -15.33 -12.02
CA SER A 261 5.88 -16.75 -12.23
C SER A 261 6.77 -17.33 -11.13
N GLU A 262 7.53 -16.48 -10.43
CA GLU A 262 8.46 -16.89 -9.37
C GLU A 262 7.84 -16.81 -7.97
N LEU A 263 7.21 -15.68 -7.63
CA LEU A 263 6.84 -15.35 -6.25
C LEU A 263 5.51 -15.97 -5.81
N THR A 264 5.46 -16.47 -4.56
CA THR A 264 4.23 -16.83 -3.85
C THR A 264 3.98 -15.85 -2.70
N PHE A 265 2.72 -15.50 -2.48
CA PHE A 265 2.28 -14.62 -1.40
C PHE A 265 1.45 -15.39 -0.35
N LEU A 266 1.07 -14.73 0.74
CA LEU A 266 0.13 -15.32 1.69
C LEU A 266 -1.23 -15.59 1.02
N PRO A 267 -1.97 -16.62 1.46
CA PRO A 267 -3.33 -16.83 0.97
C PRO A 267 -4.22 -15.63 1.30
N ASP A 268 -5.29 -15.47 0.52
CA ASP A 268 -6.23 -14.37 0.70
C ASP A 268 -5.59 -12.98 0.51
N THR A 269 -4.54 -12.89 -0.32
CA THR A 269 -3.90 -11.63 -0.72
C THR A 269 -4.83 -10.81 -1.62
N THR A 270 -4.85 -9.49 -1.44
CA THR A 270 -5.53 -8.55 -2.34
C THR A 270 -4.48 -7.85 -3.20
N LEU A 271 -4.74 -7.75 -4.51
CA LEU A 271 -3.93 -6.97 -5.44
C LEU A 271 -4.68 -5.68 -5.78
N ILE A 272 -4.08 -4.55 -5.41
CA ILE A 272 -4.59 -3.21 -5.68
C ILE A 272 -3.68 -2.55 -6.70
N MET A 273 -4.26 -2.06 -7.78
CA MET A 273 -3.54 -1.27 -8.78
C MET A 273 -3.61 0.21 -8.41
N GLU A 274 -2.44 0.82 -8.22
CA GLU A 274 -2.32 2.26 -7.96
C GLU A 274 -1.98 3.00 -9.24
N ILE A 275 -2.92 3.00 -10.18
CA ILE A 275 -2.76 3.69 -11.46
C ILE A 275 -3.34 5.10 -11.31
N GLY A 276 -2.57 6.12 -11.68
CA GLY A 276 -2.98 7.53 -11.64
C GLY A 276 -4.18 7.80 -12.55
N ALA A 277 -5.39 7.52 -12.07
CA ALA A 277 -6.62 7.52 -12.85
C ALA A 277 -6.94 8.90 -13.45
N GLU A 278 -6.44 9.98 -12.86
CA GLU A 278 -6.53 11.33 -13.40
C GLU A 278 -5.77 11.51 -14.73
N ARG A 279 -4.80 10.64 -15.02
CA ARG A 279 -4.02 10.62 -16.26
C ARG A 279 -4.30 9.39 -17.12
N PHE A 280 -4.68 8.28 -16.50
CA PHE A 280 -4.66 6.95 -17.13
C PHE A 280 -5.95 6.14 -16.96
N ALA A 281 -7.10 6.80 -16.76
CA ALA A 281 -8.39 6.12 -16.59
C ALA A 281 -8.73 5.18 -17.76
N ASP A 282 -8.42 5.56 -19.01
CA ASP A 282 -8.73 4.75 -20.19
C ASP A 282 -7.84 3.51 -20.33
N GLN A 283 -6.75 3.40 -19.56
CA GLN A 283 -5.90 2.21 -19.50
C GLN A 283 -6.31 1.23 -18.38
N GLN A 284 -7.16 1.64 -17.43
CA GLN A 284 -7.56 0.78 -16.31
C GLN A 284 -8.20 -0.55 -16.76
N PRO A 285 -9.09 -0.62 -17.78
CA PRO A 285 -9.65 -1.90 -18.22
C PRO A 285 -8.58 -2.90 -18.69
N ALA A 286 -7.59 -2.44 -19.46
CA ALA A 286 -6.50 -3.30 -19.91
C ALA A 286 -5.60 -3.75 -18.75
N CYS A 287 -5.35 -2.86 -17.77
CA CYS A 287 -4.59 -3.19 -16.58
C CYS A 287 -5.31 -4.21 -15.70
N LEU A 288 -6.64 -4.11 -15.56
CA LEU A 288 -7.44 -5.08 -14.81
C LEU A 288 -7.31 -6.49 -15.40
N GLU A 289 -7.46 -6.62 -16.72
CA GLU A 289 -7.28 -7.90 -17.39
C GLU A 289 -5.85 -8.44 -17.23
N ARG A 290 -4.85 -7.56 -17.31
CA ARG A 290 -3.46 -7.93 -17.08
C ARG A 290 -3.21 -8.41 -15.64
N ALA A 291 -3.70 -7.69 -14.64
CA ALA A 291 -3.56 -8.03 -13.23
C ALA A 291 -4.28 -9.35 -12.89
N ARG A 292 -5.44 -9.62 -13.49
CA ARG A 292 -6.12 -10.92 -13.38
C ARG A 292 -5.29 -12.06 -13.95
N GLY A 293 -4.64 -11.84 -15.10
CA GLY A 293 -3.71 -12.81 -15.69
C GLY A 293 -2.53 -13.13 -14.75
N LEU A 294 -1.93 -12.09 -14.15
CA LEU A 294 -0.86 -12.25 -13.16
C LEU A 294 -1.35 -13.02 -11.91
N ALA A 295 -2.53 -12.69 -11.40
CA ALA A 295 -3.13 -13.37 -10.25
C ALA A 295 -3.41 -14.86 -10.53
N ALA A 296 -3.94 -15.17 -11.72
CA ALA A 296 -4.22 -16.54 -12.15
C ALA A 296 -2.94 -17.38 -12.28
N ALA A 297 -1.84 -16.80 -12.77
CA ALA A 297 -0.55 -17.49 -12.87
C ALA A 297 -0.01 -17.94 -11.51
N VAL A 298 -0.13 -17.10 -10.48
CA VAL A 298 0.26 -17.44 -9.09
C VAL A 298 -0.61 -18.57 -8.53
N GLY A 299 -1.93 -18.52 -8.81
CA GLY A 299 -2.88 -19.55 -8.37
C GLY A 299 -2.60 -20.93 -8.97
N LEU A 300 -2.36 -21.00 -10.29
CA LEU A 300 -2.05 -22.26 -10.98
C LEU A 300 -0.78 -22.92 -10.46
N ARG A 301 0.27 -22.14 -10.23
CA ARG A 301 1.54 -22.65 -9.69
C ARG A 301 1.41 -23.20 -8.27
N SER A 302 0.55 -22.58 -7.45
CA SER A 302 0.36 -22.98 -6.05
C SER A 302 -0.48 -24.26 -5.92
N ALA A 303 -1.18 -24.67 -6.97
CA ALA A 303 -1.98 -25.90 -7.02
C ALA A 303 -1.25 -27.10 -7.67
N ALA A 304 -0.10 -26.86 -8.30
CA ALA A 304 0.76 -27.88 -8.92
C ALA A 304 1.76 -28.46 -7.92
#